data_AF-A0A6B3EGK7-F1
#
_entry.id   AF-A0A6B3EGK7-F1
#
_cell.length_a   1.000
_cell.length_b   1.000
_cell.length_c   1.000
_cell.angle_alpha   90.00
_cell.angle_beta   90.00
_cell.angle_gamma   90.00
#
_symmetry.space_group_name_H-M   'P 1'
#
loop_
_entity.id
_entity.type
_entity.pdbx_description
1 polymer ?
#
loop_
_entity_poly.entity_id
_entity_poly.type
_entity_poly.pdbx_seq_one_letter_code
_entity_poly.pdbx_strand_id
1 'polypeptide(L)' 'GPWHLGRWSRPIGIAAVTWVLVITILFMLPQVSPVTVETFNYAPAAVLVVLGFAATWWFASARTWFLRGRGPTAED' A
#
# COMPACT_ATOMS: atom_id res chain seq x y z
N GLY A 1 4.99 14.26 -21.19
CA GLY A 1 4.36 13.26 -22.07
C GLY A 1 4.00 12.03 -21.26
N PRO A 2 2.94 11.27 -21.61
CA PRO A 2 2.53 10.09 -20.85
C PRO A 2 3.60 8.99 -20.99
N TRP A 3 4.36 8.73 -19.92
CA TRP A 3 5.40 7.70 -19.92
C TRP A 3 4.76 6.33 -19.67
N HIS A 4 4.99 5.39 -20.60
CA HIS A 4 4.45 4.04 -20.53
C HIS A 4 5.45 3.04 -21.09
N LEU A 5 5.64 1.91 -20.40
CA LEU A 5 6.50 0.81 -20.85
C LEU A 5 5.82 -0.10 -21.90
N GLY A 6 4.66 0.33 -22.43
CA GLY A 6 3.83 -0.49 -23.32
C GLY A 6 3.51 -1.85 -22.70
N ARG A 7 3.77 -2.92 -23.46
CA ARG A 7 3.54 -4.32 -23.03
C ARG A 7 4.30 -4.72 -21.76
N TRP A 8 5.40 -4.05 -21.44
CA TRP A 8 6.24 -4.37 -20.29
C TRP A 8 5.74 -3.75 -18.98
N SER A 9 4.76 -2.83 -19.02
CA SER A 9 4.23 -2.21 -17.80
C SER A 9 3.66 -3.23 -16.82
N ARG A 10 2.89 -4.21 -17.32
CA ARG A 10 2.25 -5.24 -16.50
C ARG A 10 3.25 -6.19 -15.84
N PRO A 11 4.15 -6.88 -16.59
CA PRO A 11 5.10 -7.80 -15.97
C PRO A 11 6.07 -7.09 -15.01
N ILE A 12 6.55 -5.89 -15.37
CA ILE A 12 7.43 -5.11 -14.50
C ILE A 12 6.68 -4.66 -13.24
N GLY A 13 5.42 -4.22 -13.38
CA GLY A 13 4.57 -3.87 -12.23
C GLY A 13 4.36 -5.04 -11.28
N ILE A 14 4.09 -6.24 -11.80
CA ILE A 14 3.92 -7.46 -11.00
C ILE A 14 5.23 -7.81 -10.28
N ALA A 15 6.36 -7.78 -10.99
CA ALA A 15 7.67 -8.06 -10.40
C ALA A 15 8.00 -7.06 -9.29
N ALA A 16 7.74 -5.76 -9.52
CA ALA A 16 7.96 -4.70 -8.54
C ALA A 16 7.07 -4.87 -7.30
N VAL A 17 5.77 -5.11 -7.47
CA VAL A 17 4.85 -5.33 -6.34
C VAL A 17 5.21 -6.59 -5.56
N THR A 18 5.53 -7.69 -6.26
CA THR A 18 5.99 -8.93 -5.63
C THR A 18 7.26 -8.70 -4.82
N TRP A 19 8.23 -7.99 -5.39
CA TRP A 19 9.47 -7.66 -4.70
C TRP A 19 9.23 -6.80 -3.46
N VAL A 20 8.37 -5.78 -3.56
CA VAL A 20 7.98 -4.92 -2.43
C VAL A 20 7.32 -5.75 -1.31
N LEU A 21 6.47 -6.70 -1.65
CA LEU A 21 5.87 -7.62 -0.67
C LEU A 21 6.94 -8.46 0.05
N VAL A 22 7.89 -9.02 -0.70
CA VAL A 22 8.98 -9.83 -0.15
C VAL A 22 9.83 -9.02 0.83
N ILE A 23 10.30 -7.83 0.43
CA ILE A 23 11.14 -7.00 1.31
C ILE A 23 10.36 -6.50 2.53
N THR A 24 9.06 -6.22 2.38
CA THR A 24 8.19 -5.82 3.50
C THR A 24 8.15 -6.89 4.57
N ILE A 25 7.95 -8.16 4.17
CA ILE A 25 7.96 -9.29 5.11
C ILE A 25 9.33 -9.48 5.74
N LEU A 26 10.41 -9.42 4.94
CA LEU A 26 11.78 -9.54 5.45
C LEU A 26 12.10 -8.49 6.50
N PHE A 27 11.73 -7.23 6.27
CA PHE A 27 11.98 -6.12 7.20
C PHE A 27 11.02 -6.10 8.40
N MET A 28 10.03 -6.99 8.44
CA MET A 28 9.15 -7.19 9.59
C MET A 28 9.65 -8.27 10.56
N LEU A 29 10.62 -9.09 10.15
CA LEU A 29 11.17 -10.15 10.98
C LEU A 29 12.01 -9.59 12.16
N PRO A 30 12.10 -10.33 13.27
CA PRO A 30 13.00 -9.99 14.37
C PRO A 30 14.46 -10.07 13.90
N GLN A 31 15.25 -9.03 14.20
CA GLN A 31 16.66 -8.96 13.81
C GLN A 31 17.61 -9.56 14.84
N VAL A 32 17.11 -9.84 16.06
CA VAL A 32 17.90 -10.35 17.18
C VAL A 32 17.17 -11.48 17.88
N SER A 33 17.95 -12.39 18.48
CA SER A 33 17.48 -13.45 19.35
C SER A 33 18.26 -13.37 20.67
N PRO A 34 17.61 -13.45 21.85
CA PRO A 34 16.17 -13.63 22.09
C PRO A 34 15.33 -12.37 21.85
N VAL A 35 14.07 -12.56 21.45
CA VAL A 35 13.11 -11.46 21.23
C VAL A 35 12.47 -11.06 22.56
N THR A 36 12.65 -9.80 22.96
CA THR A 36 11.96 -9.18 24.10
C THR A 36 11.11 -8.01 23.61
N VAL A 37 10.28 -7.43 24.49
CA VAL A 37 9.47 -6.25 24.14
C VAL A 37 10.38 -5.08 23.72
N GLU A 38 11.53 -4.90 24.36
CA GLU A 38 12.45 -3.82 24.03
C GLU A 38 13.19 -4.04 22.70
N THR A 39 13.40 -5.30 22.30
CA THR A 39 14.16 -5.66 21.10
C THR A 39 13.30 -6.07 19.90
N PHE A 40 11.98 -6.12 20.07
CA PHE A 40 11.05 -6.44 19.00
C PHE A 40 11.06 -5.37 17.90
N ASN A 41 10.97 -5.81 16.65
CA ASN A 41 10.84 -4.91 15.52
C ASN A 41 9.40 -4.38 15.46
N TYR A 42 9.21 -3.09 15.72
CA TYR A 42 7.88 -2.44 15.75
C TYR A 42 7.33 -2.04 14.38
N ALA A 43 8.06 -2.28 13.28
CA ALA A 43 7.57 -2.01 11.93
C ALA A 43 6.22 -2.69 11.58
N PRO A 44 5.98 -3.98 11.93
CA PRO A 44 4.68 -4.63 11.69
C PRO A 44 3.53 -3.90 12.38
N ALA A 45 3.72 -3.48 13.62
CA ALA A 45 2.69 -2.76 14.37
C ALA A 45 2.36 -1.41 13.71
N ALA A 46 3.38 -0.66 13.31
CA ALA A 46 3.18 0.61 12.61
C ALA A 46 2.43 0.43 11.28
N VAL A 47 2.78 -0.59 10.50
CA VAL A 47 2.08 -0.88 9.23
C VAL A 47 0.61 -1.24 9.46
N LEU A 48 0.29 -2.04 10.49
CA LEU A 48 -1.09 -2.36 10.83
C LEU A 48 -1.90 -1.13 11.22
N VAL A 49 -1.32 -0.20 11.97
CA VAL A 49 -1.98 1.06 12.34
C VAL A 49 -2.28 1.90 11.09
N VAL A 50 -1.31 2.06 10.19
CA VAL A 50 -1.48 2.85 8.97
C VAL A 50 -2.51 2.23 8.03
N LEU A 51 -2.44 0.90 7.82
CA LEU A 51 -3.41 0.19 6.98
C LEU A 51 -4.82 0.25 7.58
N GLY A 52 -4.95 0.09 8.90
CA GLY A 52 -6.22 0.23 9.60
C GLY A 52 -6.81 1.63 9.49
N PHE A 53 -5.99 2.66 9.66
CA PHE A 53 -6.40 4.05 9.46
C PHE A 53 -6.84 4.31 8.01
N ALA A 54 -6.03 3.90 7.03
CA ALA A 54 -6.33 4.09 5.62
C ALA A 54 -7.63 3.35 5.21
N ALA A 55 -7.81 2.12 5.68
CA ALA A 55 -9.03 1.34 5.44
C ALA A 55 -10.25 2.02 6.08
N THR A 56 -10.13 2.46 7.35
CA THR A 56 -11.20 3.16 8.05
C THR A 56 -11.59 4.44 7.32
N TRP A 57 -10.61 5.25 6.93
CA TRP A 57 -10.83 6.47 6.15
C TRP A 57 -11.48 6.17 4.79
N TRP A 58 -11.04 5.10 4.12
CA TRP A 58 -11.62 4.65 2.85
C TRP A 58 -13.10 4.32 2.99
N PHE A 59 -13.47 3.54 4.00
CA PHE A 59 -14.86 3.14 4.20
C PHE A 59 -15.75 4.25 4.74
N ALA A 60 -15.23 5.05 5.67
CA ALA A 60 -15.96 6.17 6.25
C ALA A 60 -16.33 7.21 5.19
N SER A 61 -15.40 7.46 4.26
CA SER A 61 -15.41 8.72 3.54
C SER A 61 -14.83 8.56 2.14
N ALA A 62 -13.61 8.02 2.00
CA ALA A 62 -12.88 8.07 0.74
C ALA A 62 -13.55 7.43 -0.48
N ARG A 63 -14.16 6.27 -0.28
CA ARG A 63 -14.88 5.58 -1.34
C ARG A 63 -16.00 6.43 -1.96
N THR A 64 -16.62 7.34 -1.20
CA THR A 64 -17.80 8.07 -1.68
C THR A 64 -17.42 9.15 -2.69
N TRP A 65 -16.39 9.94 -2.44
CA TRP A 65 -15.93 10.95 -3.42
C TRP A 65 -15.08 10.35 -4.54
N PHE A 66 -14.23 9.35 -4.26
CA PHE A 66 -13.42 8.73 -5.30
C PHE A 66 -14.28 7.99 -6.34
N LEU A 67 -15.38 7.36 -5.93
CA LEU A 67 -16.26 6.63 -6.84
C LEU A 67 -17.40 7.50 -7.40
N ARG A 68 -17.83 8.56 -6.71
CA ARG A 68 -18.88 9.48 -7.20
C ARG A 68 -18.33 10.68 -7.99
N GLY A 69 -17.02 10.93 -7.95
CA GLY A 69 -16.36 12.12 -8.50
C GLY A 69 -16.13 12.15 -10.02
N ARG A 70 -17.10 11.69 -10.83
CA ARG A 70 -17.29 12.15 -12.21
C ARG A 70 -18.79 12.25 -12.47
N GLY A 71 -19.39 13.35 -12.03
CA GLY A 71 -20.61 13.83 -12.70
C GLY A 71 -20.23 14.20 -14.14
N PRO A 72 -21.10 13.95 -15.13
CA PRO A 72 -20.84 14.40 -16.49
C PRO A 72 -20.53 15.89 -16.46
N THR A 73 -19.40 16.30 -17.04
CA THR A 73 -19.22 17.69 -17.44
C THR A 73 -20.38 17.99 -18.38
N ALA A 74 -21.33 18.80 -17.91
CA ALA A 74 -22.31 19.42 -18.76
C ALA A 74 -21.53 20.37 -19.68
N GLU A 75 -21.17 19.87 -20.85
CA GLU A 75 -20.70 20.66 -21.98
C GLU A 75 -21.79 20.49 -23.04
N ASP A 76 -22.78 21.38 -22.95
CA ASP A 76 -23.64 21.80 -24.08
C ASP A 76 -22.90 22.88 -24.87
#